data_AF-A0A5C6YM86-F1
#
_entry.id   AF-A0A5C6YM86-F1
#
_cell.length_a   1.000
_cell.length_b   1.000
_cell.length_c   1.000
_cell.angle_alpha   90.00
_cell.angle_beta   90.00
_cell.angle_gamma   90.00
#
_symmetry.space_group_name_H-M   'P 1'
#
loop_
_entity.id
_entity.type
_entity.pdbx_description
1 polymer ?
#
loop_
_entity_poly.entity_id
_entity_poly.type
_entity_poly.pdbx_seq_one_letter_code
_entity_poly.pdbx_strand_id
1 'polypeptide(L)'
;MKILVGISRIIVGVLFIISGLIKLNDPVGFSFKLKDYFAPEVLDLGFLVPYALLIAIFVVIIEVLLGVALILGYLKKFTLWALLLMIVFFTFLTFYSAYFNKVTDCGCFGDAIKLTPWESFSKDIVLLVLILILFFGRKYIQPFFSSATRSIIIFVSFVGCLGITYYVLQHLPIIDFRPYKIGANIKDGMTVPEDAPGPIYEYMWKFNINGEEKVITTNGEYPQVEGELISTETEMIQEGYTPPIHDFSMERDGEDYTTQFLEEENLVVIIAYSLGNTEKDGYIPIREVTDKALKNGYNVIGLSASSQEMTEALVEKYKLNFKFYFCDETTLKTIVRSNPGILELDNGTIKQKLHWNDAQKLELPTVENAKPKLDLDMKRRLDSIAVLDQKYRKLMHEESPEARAELGKKMGLSEAEYSGDLWKMQVVIDSANMNYVERIFQTKGYPGKSMVGEPTNTAAWYVLQHSTKIAQYLPIIKKAGEEGEIPMNLVAMMEDRYLMHEGKPQIYGTQGQMQHDEKFIWPIENPETVNERRKKAGFTSTIEEYAKSLFGEDFEYKVLTVEQANQI
;
A
#
# COMPACT_ATOMS: atom_id res chain seq x y z
N MET A 1 24.91 29.63 41.97
CA MET A 1 23.93 30.24 41.05
C MET A 1 24.48 30.58 39.66
N LYS A 2 25.55 31.39 39.50
CA LYS A 2 26.08 31.74 38.15
C LYS A 2 26.51 30.53 37.32
N ILE A 3 27.26 29.59 37.92
CA ILE A 3 27.71 28.35 37.26
C ILE A 3 26.49 27.49 36.87
N LEU A 4 25.56 27.30 37.81
CA LEU A 4 24.34 26.53 37.60
C LEU A 4 23.52 27.07 36.41
N VAL A 5 23.28 28.38 36.36
CA VAL A 5 22.59 29.04 35.22
C VAL A 5 23.36 28.87 33.92
N GLY A 6 24.70 28.94 33.95
CA GLY A 6 25.54 28.71 32.78
C GLY A 6 25.40 27.29 32.23
N ILE A 7 25.48 26.28 33.09
CA ILE A 7 25.33 24.87 32.73
C ILE A 7 23.91 24.60 32.21
N SER A 8 22.87 25.02 32.94
CA SER A 8 21.47 24.86 32.51
C SER A 8 21.21 25.52 31.17
N ARG A 9 21.83 26.69 30.90
CA ARG A 9 21.66 27.42 29.63
C ARG A 9 22.19 26.62 28.45
N ILE A 10 23.36 26.02 28.60
CA ILE A 10 23.97 25.20 27.54
C ILE A 10 23.18 23.91 27.35
N ILE A 11 22.85 23.19 28.43
CA ILE A 11 22.10 21.93 28.35
C ILE A 11 20.74 22.15 27.68
N VAL A 12 19.94 23.08 28.20
CA VAL A 12 18.60 23.36 27.65
C VAL A 12 18.71 23.89 26.22
N GLY A 13 19.64 24.80 25.95
CA GLY A 13 19.83 25.39 24.63
C GLY A 13 20.21 24.35 23.58
N VAL A 14 21.18 23.49 23.87
CA VAL A 14 21.64 22.42 22.98
C VAL A 14 20.55 21.38 22.77
N LEU A 15 19.85 20.97 23.83
CA LEU A 15 18.78 19.97 23.72
C LEU A 15 17.64 20.47 22.84
N PHE A 16 17.20 21.72 22.98
CA PHE A 16 16.15 22.31 22.13
C PHE A 16 16.60 22.43 20.66
N ILE A 17 17.87 22.78 20.42
CA ILE A 17 18.42 22.81 19.06
C ILE A 17 18.42 21.41 18.45
N ILE A 18 18.92 20.39 19.16
CA ILE A 18 18.99 19.02 18.64
C ILE A 18 17.59 18.44 18.42
N SER A 19 16.72 18.54 19.43
CA SER A 19 15.32 18.10 19.36
C SER A 19 14.58 18.79 18.21
N GLY A 20 14.70 20.11 18.10
CA GLY A 20 14.10 20.88 17.01
C GLY A 20 14.67 20.48 15.64
N LEU A 21 15.98 20.31 15.48
CA LEU A 21 16.57 19.91 14.19
C LEU A 21 16.15 18.49 13.77
N ILE A 22 16.00 17.56 14.72
CA ILE A 22 15.51 16.20 14.41
C ILE A 22 14.06 16.26 13.92
N LYS A 23 13.19 17.03 14.60
CA LYS A 23 11.81 17.24 14.12
C LYS A 23 11.78 18.01 12.79
N LEU A 24 12.74 18.92 12.56
CA LEU A 24 12.82 19.73 11.34
C LEU A 24 13.25 18.91 10.13
N ASN A 25 13.99 17.82 10.36
CA ASN A 25 14.34 16.83 9.34
C ASN A 25 13.11 16.04 8.87
N ASP A 26 12.05 15.94 9.68
CA ASP A 26 10.78 15.28 9.33
C ASP A 26 9.54 15.98 9.94
N PRO A 27 9.17 17.17 9.44
CA PRO A 27 8.02 17.91 9.94
C PRO A 27 6.69 17.22 9.58
N VAL A 28 6.68 16.41 8.52
CA VAL A 28 5.50 15.61 8.12
C VAL A 28 5.22 14.54 9.17
N GLY A 29 6.23 13.79 9.60
CA GLY A 29 6.12 12.81 10.69
C GLY A 29 5.63 13.46 11.99
N PHE A 30 6.20 14.61 12.38
CA PHE A 30 5.73 15.34 13.56
C PHE A 30 4.28 15.83 13.41
N SER A 31 3.86 16.21 12.19
CA SER A 31 2.47 16.60 11.94
C SER A 31 1.48 15.45 12.14
N PHE A 32 1.87 14.19 11.87
CA PHE A 32 1.02 13.03 12.15
C PHE A 32 0.82 12.86 13.66
N LYS A 33 1.88 13.00 14.45
CA LYS A 33 1.77 12.98 15.92
C LYS A 33 0.84 14.06 16.46
N LEU A 34 0.90 15.28 15.89
CA LEU A 34 -0.04 16.34 16.26
C LEU A 34 -1.50 15.97 15.95
N LYS A 35 -1.75 15.28 14.82
CA LYS A 35 -3.10 14.82 14.49
C LYS A 35 -3.62 13.79 15.50
N ASP A 36 -2.75 12.90 16.00
CA ASP A 36 -3.11 11.95 17.05
C ASP A 36 -3.55 12.69 18.32
N TYR A 37 -2.84 13.76 18.71
CA TYR A 37 -3.26 14.61 19.82
C TYR A 37 -4.56 15.39 19.57
N PHE A 38 -4.83 15.78 18.32
CA PHE A 38 -6.06 16.50 17.95
C PHE A 38 -7.28 15.58 17.82
N ALA A 39 -7.08 14.27 17.85
CA ALA A 39 -8.15 13.30 17.72
C ALA A 39 -9.21 13.43 18.84
N PRO A 40 -10.48 13.06 18.56
CA PRO A 40 -11.57 13.10 19.53
C PRO A 40 -11.27 12.33 20.83
N GLU A 41 -10.53 11.22 20.76
CA GLU A 41 -10.24 10.42 21.96
C GLU A 41 -9.14 11.01 22.86
N VAL A 42 -8.51 12.12 22.45
CA VAL A 42 -7.38 12.76 23.16
C VAL A 42 -7.71 14.19 23.60
N LEU A 43 -7.69 15.17 22.70
CA LEU A 43 -8.01 16.57 23.02
C LEU A 43 -9.29 17.08 22.36
N ASP A 44 -9.87 16.33 21.43
CA ASP A 44 -11.06 16.73 20.68
C ASP A 44 -10.90 18.08 19.95
N LEU A 45 -9.76 18.24 19.27
CA LEU A 45 -9.38 19.44 18.52
C LEU A 45 -9.37 19.17 17.01
N GLY A 46 -10.35 18.42 16.51
CA GLY A 46 -10.41 17.99 15.11
C GLY A 46 -10.30 19.14 14.09
N PHE A 47 -10.74 20.35 14.46
CA PHE A 47 -10.61 21.55 13.61
C PHE A 47 -9.15 21.98 13.34
N LEU A 48 -8.18 21.52 14.13
CA LEU A 48 -6.75 21.79 13.92
C LEU A 48 -6.06 20.79 12.98
N VAL A 49 -6.69 19.65 12.68
CA VAL A 49 -6.13 18.60 11.82
C VAL A 49 -5.67 19.11 10.44
N PRO A 50 -6.43 19.99 9.74
CA PRO A 50 -5.97 20.56 8.45
C PRO A 50 -4.73 21.45 8.58
N TYR A 51 -4.49 22.03 9.76
CA TYR A 51 -3.39 22.93 10.04
C TYR A 51 -2.18 22.24 10.69
N ALA A 52 -2.26 20.93 10.95
CA ALA A 52 -1.25 20.20 11.72
C ALA A 52 0.17 20.34 11.13
N LEU A 53 0.33 20.30 9.81
CA LEU A 53 1.64 20.48 9.17
C LEU A 53 2.19 21.91 9.36
N LEU A 54 1.34 22.93 9.22
CA LEU A 54 1.73 24.32 9.45
C LEU A 54 2.15 24.56 10.90
N ILE A 55 1.40 23.99 11.85
CA ILE A 55 1.69 24.05 13.28
C ILE A 55 3.00 23.32 13.58
N ALA A 56 3.21 22.12 13.02
CA ALA A 56 4.43 21.34 13.18
C ALA A 56 5.66 22.16 12.76
N ILE A 57 5.64 22.73 11.55
CA ILE A 57 6.74 23.58 11.04
C ILE A 57 6.98 24.77 11.97
N PHE A 58 5.92 25.47 12.36
CA PHE A 58 6.04 26.65 13.22
C PHE A 58 6.66 26.32 14.59
N VAL A 59 6.15 25.29 15.27
CA VAL A 59 6.62 24.87 16.60
C VAL A 59 8.08 24.44 16.54
N VAL A 60 8.45 23.65 15.53
CA VAL A 60 9.81 23.12 15.39
C VAL A 60 10.83 24.23 15.09
N ILE A 61 10.49 25.18 14.20
CA ILE A 61 11.36 26.33 13.92
C ILE A 61 11.54 27.17 15.18
N ILE A 62 10.46 27.44 15.92
CA ILE A 62 10.53 28.16 17.19
C ILE A 62 11.40 27.42 18.21
N GLU A 63 11.29 26.09 18.29
CA GLU A 63 12.10 25.28 19.21
C GLU A 63 13.61 25.47 18.96
N VAL A 64 14.04 25.38 17.70
CA VAL A 64 15.44 25.62 17.31
C VAL A 64 15.86 27.06 17.62
N LEU A 65 15.03 28.05 17.24
CA LEU A 65 15.34 29.47 17.46
C LEU A 65 15.41 29.83 18.94
N LEU A 66 14.55 29.26 19.79
CA LEU A 66 14.58 29.48 21.23
C LEU A 66 15.84 28.85 21.85
N GLY A 67 16.25 27.67 21.39
CA GLY A 67 17.52 27.06 21.79
C GLY A 67 18.73 27.93 21.44
N VAL A 68 18.81 28.43 20.20
CA VAL A 68 19.87 29.36 19.76
C VAL A 68 19.81 30.68 20.54
N ALA A 69 18.61 31.27 20.69
CA ALA A 69 18.42 32.51 21.43
C ALA A 69 18.83 32.39 22.90
N LEU A 70 18.54 31.25 23.53
CA LEU A 70 18.96 30.98 24.91
C LEU A 70 20.48 30.91 25.01
N ILE A 71 21.15 30.18 24.12
CA ILE A 71 22.62 30.11 24.10
C ILE A 71 23.22 31.49 23.86
N LEU A 72 22.69 32.30 22.94
CA LEU A 72 23.22 33.64 22.65
C LEU A 72 22.86 34.69 23.71
N GLY A 73 21.81 34.46 24.50
CA GLY A 73 21.26 35.44 25.43
C GLY A 73 20.46 36.53 24.72
N TYR A 74 19.88 36.21 23.57
CA TYR A 74 19.05 37.09 22.76
C TYR A 74 17.64 37.20 23.36
N LEU A 75 17.06 38.41 23.38
CA LEU A 75 15.70 38.69 23.91
C LEU A 75 15.32 37.89 25.17
N LYS A 76 16.24 37.77 26.14
CA LYS A 76 16.16 36.80 27.26
C LYS A 76 14.81 36.73 28.00
N LYS A 77 14.09 37.85 28.16
CA LYS A 77 12.77 37.85 28.80
C LYS A 77 11.76 37.04 27.98
N PHE A 78 11.69 37.32 26.68
CA PHE A 78 10.83 36.60 25.75
C PHE A 78 11.23 35.13 25.67
N THR A 79 12.52 34.85 25.46
CA THR A 79 13.01 33.46 25.33
C THR A 79 12.68 32.62 26.55
N LEU A 80 12.90 33.12 27.76
CA LEU A 80 12.61 32.36 28.99
C LEU A 80 11.11 32.13 29.21
N TRP A 81 10.26 33.11 28.90
CA TRP A 81 8.81 32.93 28.97
C TRP A 81 8.29 31.95 27.92
N ALA A 82 8.79 32.05 26.68
CA ALA A 82 8.41 31.13 25.60
C ALA A 82 8.85 29.69 25.90
N LEU A 83 10.08 29.50 26.38
CA LEU A 83 10.57 28.18 26.83
C LEU A 83 9.72 27.62 27.98
N LEU A 84 9.38 28.46 28.96
CA LEU A 84 8.57 28.05 30.11
C LEU A 84 7.15 27.64 29.68
N LEU A 85 6.50 28.44 28.83
CA LEU A 85 5.15 28.12 28.33
C LEU A 85 5.18 26.83 27.50
N MET A 86 6.17 26.68 26.63
CA MET A 86 6.28 25.51 25.78
C MET A 86 6.57 24.24 26.58
N ILE A 87 7.47 24.27 27.57
CA ILE A 87 7.76 23.08 28.38
C ILE A 87 6.58 22.73 29.28
N VAL A 88 5.86 23.70 29.86
CA VAL A 88 4.66 23.43 30.66
C VAL A 88 3.58 22.78 29.80
N PHE A 89 3.38 23.27 28.58
CA PHE A 89 2.43 22.69 27.64
C PHE A 89 2.81 21.25 27.26
N PHE A 90 4.06 20.98 26.88
CA PHE A 90 4.50 19.62 26.56
C PHE A 90 4.50 18.69 27.78
N THR A 91 4.84 19.19 28.98
CA THR A 91 4.75 18.43 30.23
C THR A 91 3.30 17.98 30.49
N PHE A 92 2.32 18.84 30.18
CA PHE A 92 0.91 18.48 30.27
C PHE A 92 0.52 17.40 29.25
N LEU A 93 0.95 17.53 27.98
CA LEU A 93 0.66 16.53 26.94
C LEU A 93 1.33 15.17 27.24
N THR A 94 2.58 15.18 27.68
CA THR A 94 3.32 13.95 28.02
C THR A 94 2.72 13.28 29.24
N PHE A 95 2.31 14.04 30.26
CA PHE A 95 1.56 13.52 31.40
C PHE A 95 0.22 12.91 30.99
N TYR A 96 -0.58 13.64 30.21
CA TYR A 96 -1.88 13.16 29.74
C TYR A 96 -1.72 11.83 29.00
N SER A 97 -0.73 11.75 28.12
CA SER A 97 -0.45 10.53 27.37
C SER A 97 -0.05 9.36 28.26
N ALA A 98 0.81 9.61 29.25
CA ALA A 98 1.30 8.60 30.18
C ALA A 98 0.24 8.11 31.17
N TYR A 99 -0.67 9.00 31.58
CA TYR A 99 -1.72 8.67 32.56
C TYR A 99 -2.92 7.96 31.90
N PHE A 100 -3.32 8.39 30.69
CA PHE A 100 -4.49 7.84 30.00
C PHE A 100 -4.14 6.81 28.91
N ASN A 101 -2.86 6.48 28.71
CA ASN A 101 -2.36 5.53 27.71
C ASN A 101 -2.91 5.82 26.29
N LYS A 102 -2.90 7.09 25.87
CA LYS A 102 -3.51 7.54 24.61
C LYS A 102 -2.56 7.59 23.43
N VAL A 103 -1.36 8.16 23.62
CA VAL A 103 -0.33 8.26 22.57
C VAL A 103 0.96 7.61 23.07
N THR A 104 1.39 6.55 22.39
CA THR A 104 2.55 5.74 22.81
C THR A 104 3.89 6.41 22.51
N ASP A 105 3.91 7.43 21.65
CA ASP A 105 5.11 8.19 21.29
C ASP A 105 4.80 9.70 21.20
N CYS A 106 5.38 10.46 22.13
CA CYS A 106 5.16 11.91 22.25
C CYS A 106 5.90 12.75 21.18
N GLY A 107 6.70 12.13 20.30
CA GLY A 107 7.32 12.78 19.14
C GLY A 107 8.42 13.81 19.48
N CYS A 108 8.89 13.86 20.73
CA CYS A 108 9.84 14.87 21.19
C CYS A 108 11.18 14.84 20.44
N PHE A 109 11.68 13.66 20.06
CA PHE A 109 12.90 13.51 19.26
C PHE A 109 12.61 12.87 17.90
N GLY A 110 11.37 12.99 17.40
CA GLY A 110 10.91 12.31 16.20
C GLY A 110 11.26 10.81 16.22
N ASP A 111 11.54 10.25 15.05
CA ASP A 111 11.90 8.84 14.89
C ASP A 111 13.34 8.49 15.35
N ALA A 112 14.14 9.47 15.78
CA ALA A 112 15.53 9.22 16.17
C ALA A 112 15.65 8.54 17.55
N ILE A 113 14.77 8.90 18.49
CA ILE A 113 14.73 8.32 19.84
C ILE A 113 13.27 8.18 20.25
N LYS A 114 12.77 6.94 20.24
CA LYS A 114 11.46 6.61 20.79
C LYS A 114 11.57 6.52 22.31
N LEU A 115 10.83 7.38 22.99
CA LEU A 115 10.73 7.39 24.44
C LEU A 115 9.32 6.96 24.82
N THR A 116 9.19 6.11 25.85
CA THR A 116 7.89 5.81 26.45
C THR A 116 7.25 7.09 26.98
N PRO A 117 5.91 7.11 27.17
CA PRO A 117 5.23 8.29 27.70
C PRO A 117 5.80 8.75 29.07
N TRP A 118 6.12 7.81 29.96
CA TRP A 118 6.69 8.11 31.28
C TRP A 118 8.13 8.65 31.21
N GLU A 119 8.95 8.13 30.30
CA GLU A 119 10.30 8.69 30.04
C GLU A 119 10.22 10.11 29.48
N SER A 120 9.29 10.33 28.53
CA SER A 120 9.04 11.65 27.94
C SER A 120 8.61 12.67 28.99
N PHE A 121 7.66 12.30 29.85
CA PHE A 121 7.21 13.15 30.96
C PHE A 121 8.33 13.47 31.95
N SER A 122 9.10 12.45 32.36
CA SER A 122 10.21 12.63 33.30
C SER A 122 11.27 13.60 32.76
N LYS A 123 11.62 13.46 31.47
CA LYS A 123 12.53 14.36 30.77
C LYS A 123 11.99 15.80 30.74
N ASP A 124 10.70 15.97 30.48
CA ASP A 124 10.06 17.30 30.48
C ASP A 124 10.08 17.96 31.87
N ILE A 125 9.89 17.19 32.95
CA ILE A 125 10.03 17.68 34.33
C ILE A 125 11.46 18.13 34.64
N VAL A 126 12.47 17.35 34.23
CA VAL A 126 13.88 17.75 34.39
C VAL A 126 14.17 19.05 33.64
N LEU A 127 13.69 19.16 32.39
CA LEU A 127 13.80 20.38 31.59
C LEU A 127 13.08 21.57 32.24
N LEU A 128 11.89 21.36 32.80
CA LEU A 128 11.13 22.38 33.52
C LEU A 128 11.94 22.90 34.71
N VAL A 129 12.55 22.03 35.52
CA VAL A 129 13.40 22.44 36.65
C VAL A 129 14.60 23.27 36.17
N LEU A 130 15.27 22.84 35.10
CA LEU A 130 16.38 23.59 34.51
C LEU A 130 15.93 24.96 33.98
N ILE A 131 14.76 25.04 33.35
CA ILE A 131 14.17 26.28 32.85
C ILE A 131 13.78 27.21 34.02
N LEU A 132 13.26 26.71 35.13
CA LEU A 132 12.98 27.51 36.33
C LEU A 132 14.27 28.10 36.92
N ILE A 133 15.36 27.34 36.97
CA ILE A 133 16.68 27.85 37.36
C ILE A 133 17.10 29.01 36.45
N LEU A 134 16.91 28.89 35.13
CA LEU A 134 17.19 29.95 34.17
C LEU A 134 16.28 31.17 34.35
N PHE A 135 15.00 30.93 34.64
CA PHE A 135 13.98 31.96 34.80
C PHE A 135 14.26 32.87 36.00
N PHE A 136 14.51 32.28 37.18
CA PHE A 136 14.91 33.02 38.39
C PHE A 136 16.36 33.52 38.31
N GLY A 137 17.21 32.78 37.62
CA GLY A 137 18.62 33.09 37.38
C GLY A 137 18.89 34.06 36.23
N ARG A 138 17.85 34.65 35.59
CA ARG A 138 17.94 35.44 34.36
C ARG A 138 18.95 36.61 34.37
N LYS A 139 19.32 37.10 35.56
CA LYS A 139 20.35 38.15 35.73
C LYS A 139 21.76 37.67 35.35
N TYR A 140 22.01 36.36 35.42
CA TYR A 140 23.30 35.75 35.08
C TYR A 140 23.40 35.36 33.60
N ILE A 141 22.32 35.46 32.82
CA ILE A 141 22.32 35.24 31.37
C ILE A 141 22.84 36.52 30.70
N GLN A 142 24.14 36.51 30.41
CA GLN A 142 24.82 37.58 29.68
C GLN A 142 24.93 37.22 28.19
N PRO A 143 24.74 38.19 27.30
CA PRO A 143 24.81 37.93 25.87
C PRO A 143 26.25 37.58 25.45
N PHE A 144 26.36 36.63 24.53
CA PHE A 144 27.59 36.44 23.76
C PHE A 144 27.48 37.30 22.50
N PHE A 145 28.53 38.05 22.14
CA PHE A 145 28.57 38.98 21.00
C PHE A 145 27.76 40.29 21.13
N SER A 146 27.94 41.16 20.13
CA SER A 146 27.20 42.42 19.97
C SER A 146 25.73 42.19 19.63
N SER A 147 24.89 43.21 19.80
CA SER A 147 23.45 43.08 19.47
C SER A 147 23.20 42.77 18.00
N ALA A 148 23.96 43.41 17.10
CA ALA A 148 23.85 43.18 15.66
C ALA A 148 24.23 41.74 15.31
N THR A 149 25.35 41.24 15.84
CA THR A 149 25.81 39.87 15.57
C THR A 149 24.79 38.84 16.04
N ARG A 150 24.18 39.01 17.22
CA ARG A 150 23.14 38.09 17.70
C ARG A 150 21.90 38.10 16.82
N SER A 151 21.43 39.27 16.39
CA SER A 151 20.30 39.38 15.47
C SER A 151 20.59 38.71 14.12
N ILE A 152 21.80 38.87 13.60
CA ILE A 152 22.24 38.20 12.36
C ILE A 152 22.24 36.68 12.55
N ILE A 153 22.79 36.15 13.64
CA ILE A 153 22.81 34.69 13.88
C ILE A 153 21.38 34.15 13.96
N ILE A 154 20.47 34.81 14.69
CA ILE A 154 19.06 34.40 14.77
C ILE A 154 18.38 34.42 13.40
N PHE A 155 18.62 35.47 12.61
CA PHE A 155 18.07 35.58 11.26
C PHE A 155 18.60 34.47 10.33
N VAL A 156 19.91 34.21 10.36
CA VAL A 156 20.54 33.13 9.58
C VAL A 156 20.01 31.77 10.02
N SER A 157 19.85 31.52 11.33
CA SER A 157 19.23 30.28 11.83
C SER A 157 17.79 30.14 11.34
N PHE A 158 17.00 31.22 11.33
CA PHE A 158 15.63 31.19 10.83
C PHE A 158 15.58 30.87 9.32
N VAL A 159 16.38 31.55 8.51
CA VAL A 159 16.48 31.29 7.06
C VAL A 159 16.99 29.86 6.80
N GLY A 160 17.96 29.40 7.58
CA GLY A 160 18.46 28.02 7.51
C GLY A 160 17.36 27.00 7.82
N CYS A 161 16.57 27.23 8.86
CA CYS A 161 15.44 26.37 9.17
C CYS A 161 14.40 26.34 8.05
N LEU A 162 14.04 27.50 7.46
CA LEU A 162 13.14 27.56 6.31
C LEU A 162 13.69 26.81 5.09
N GLY A 163 14.99 26.92 4.82
CA GLY A 163 15.65 26.20 3.73
C GLY A 163 15.59 24.68 3.92
N ILE A 164 15.87 24.20 5.14
CA ILE A 164 15.74 22.77 5.48
C ILE A 164 14.29 22.31 5.34
N THR A 165 13.33 23.06 5.90
CA THR A 165 11.90 22.72 5.77
C THR A 165 11.47 22.64 4.32
N TYR A 166 11.83 23.64 3.49
CA TYR A 166 11.51 23.61 2.07
C TYR A 166 12.10 22.38 1.39
N TYR A 167 13.37 22.05 1.68
CA TYR A 167 14.03 20.87 1.14
C TYR A 167 13.28 19.59 1.51
N VAL A 168 13.02 19.32 2.80
CA VAL A 168 12.38 18.06 3.24
C VAL A 168 10.88 17.96 2.93
N LEU A 169 10.25 19.06 2.48
CA LEU A 169 8.88 19.04 1.94
C LEU A 169 8.84 18.80 0.43
N GLN A 170 9.98 18.95 -0.26
CA GLN A 170 10.10 18.71 -1.69
C GLN A 170 10.95 17.47 -2.00
N HIS A 171 11.67 16.96 -1.02
CA HIS A 171 12.58 15.83 -1.08
C HIS A 171 12.45 15.01 0.20
N LEU A 172 13.02 13.81 0.24
CA LEU A 172 13.02 13.00 1.45
C LEU A 172 13.86 13.66 2.58
N PRO A 173 13.57 13.31 3.85
CA PRO A 173 14.40 13.68 4.99
C PRO A 173 15.89 13.44 4.73
N ILE A 174 16.74 14.35 5.21
CA ILE A 174 18.21 14.30 5.01
C ILE A 174 18.79 13.04 5.66
N ILE A 175 18.28 12.70 6.84
CA ILE A 175 18.63 11.47 7.58
C ILE A 175 17.36 10.67 7.79
N ASP A 176 17.41 9.39 7.46
CA ASP A 176 16.30 8.48 7.72
C ASP A 176 16.54 7.63 8.97
N PHE A 177 15.77 7.92 10.03
CA PHE A 177 15.83 7.20 11.29
C PHE A 177 14.87 5.99 11.35
N ARG A 178 14.06 5.79 10.31
CA ARG A 178 12.99 4.79 10.31
C ARG A 178 13.52 3.40 9.96
N PRO A 179 12.78 2.33 10.29
CA PRO A 179 13.17 0.95 9.97
C PRO A 179 13.39 0.71 8.47
N TYR A 180 12.72 1.46 7.61
CA TYR A 180 12.77 1.35 6.14
C TYR A 180 13.86 2.23 5.49
N LYS A 181 15.00 2.43 6.15
CA LYS A 181 16.13 3.17 5.55
C LYS A 181 16.77 2.37 4.41
N ILE A 182 17.47 3.07 3.51
CA ILE A 182 18.22 2.41 2.42
C ILE A 182 19.21 1.41 3.02
N GLY A 183 19.24 0.20 2.47
CA GLY A 183 20.03 -0.95 2.94
C GLY A 183 19.33 -1.85 3.96
N ALA A 184 18.18 -1.46 4.51
CA ALA A 184 17.40 -2.34 5.38
C ALA A 184 16.68 -3.43 4.56
N ASN A 185 16.60 -4.65 5.12
CA ASN A 185 15.78 -5.72 4.57
C ASN A 185 14.45 -5.80 5.34
N ILE A 186 13.34 -5.75 4.60
CA ILE A 186 12.00 -5.74 5.19
C ILE A 186 11.70 -7.08 5.87
N LYS A 187 12.09 -8.21 5.26
CA LYS A 187 11.87 -9.55 5.84
C LYS A 187 12.61 -9.70 7.16
N ASP A 188 13.89 -9.35 7.18
CA ASP A 188 14.68 -9.40 8.42
C ASP A 188 14.08 -8.49 9.49
N GLY A 189 13.61 -7.30 9.10
CA GLY A 189 12.94 -6.37 10.00
C GLY A 189 11.59 -6.83 10.54
N MET A 190 10.98 -7.85 9.92
CA MET A 190 9.75 -8.52 10.37
C MET A 190 10.02 -9.71 11.29
N THR A 191 11.25 -10.21 11.33
CA THR A 191 11.58 -11.38 12.16
C THR A 191 11.71 -11.01 13.64
N VAL A 192 11.17 -11.88 14.49
CA VAL A 192 11.42 -11.88 15.93
C VAL A 192 12.65 -12.75 16.19
N PRO A 193 13.72 -12.21 16.82
CA PRO A 193 14.88 -13.00 17.20
C PRO A 193 14.50 -14.17 18.14
N GLU A 194 15.17 -15.32 18.01
CA GLU A 194 14.87 -16.51 18.83
C GLU A 194 15.07 -16.29 20.33
N ASP A 195 15.94 -15.35 20.71
CA ASP A 195 16.25 -14.96 22.09
C ASP A 195 15.41 -13.78 22.60
N ALA A 196 14.46 -13.30 21.80
CA ALA A 196 13.66 -12.14 22.14
C ALA A 196 12.68 -12.45 23.30
N PRO A 197 12.55 -11.55 24.28
CA PRO A 197 11.64 -11.77 25.41
C PRO A 197 10.19 -11.81 24.92
N GLY A 198 9.47 -12.87 25.27
CA GLY A 198 8.03 -12.95 25.09
C GLY A 198 7.26 -12.09 26.10
N PRO A 199 5.98 -11.81 25.85
CA PRO A 199 5.16 -11.07 26.82
C PRO A 199 5.00 -11.88 28.11
N ILE A 200 5.15 -11.22 29.26
CA ILE A 200 4.95 -11.82 30.58
C ILE A 200 3.62 -11.31 31.13
N TYR A 201 2.72 -12.25 31.42
CA TYR A 201 1.44 -11.99 32.06
C TYR A 201 1.47 -12.47 33.50
N GLU A 202 0.93 -11.64 34.37
CA GLU A 202 0.69 -11.94 35.77
C GLU A 202 -0.81 -12.09 35.99
N TYR A 203 -1.19 -13.18 36.66
CA TYR A 203 -2.57 -13.56 36.92
C TYR A 203 -2.81 -13.42 38.41
N MET A 204 -3.69 -12.48 38.76
CA MET A 204 -4.13 -12.24 40.13
C MET A 204 -5.45 -12.97 40.34
N TRP A 205 -5.39 -14.06 41.10
CA TRP A 205 -6.53 -14.90 41.42
C TRP A 205 -7.07 -14.53 42.79
N LYS A 206 -8.30 -14.04 42.86
CA LYS A 206 -8.95 -13.69 44.12
C LYS A 206 -9.77 -14.88 44.62
N PHE A 207 -9.44 -15.42 45.78
CA PHE A 207 -10.13 -16.54 46.42
C PHE A 207 -10.81 -16.14 47.72
N ASN A 208 -11.94 -16.77 48.04
CA ASN A 208 -12.49 -16.84 49.39
C ASN A 208 -11.95 -18.10 50.08
N ILE A 209 -11.08 -17.91 51.07
CA ILE A 209 -10.51 -18.99 51.86
C ILE A 209 -11.00 -18.81 53.30
N ASN A 210 -11.89 -19.70 53.76
CA ASN A 210 -12.47 -19.68 55.11
C ASN A 210 -13.15 -18.37 55.52
N GLY A 211 -13.77 -17.66 54.57
CA GLY A 211 -14.46 -16.39 54.82
C GLY A 211 -13.58 -15.14 54.70
N GLU A 212 -12.29 -15.30 54.40
CA GLU A 212 -11.36 -14.20 54.10
C GLU A 212 -11.01 -14.16 52.60
N GLU A 213 -11.06 -12.97 52.01
CA GLU A 213 -10.63 -12.76 50.63
C GLU A 213 -9.10 -12.67 50.56
N LYS A 214 -8.47 -13.50 49.71
CA LYS A 214 -7.03 -13.48 49.44
C LYS A 214 -6.74 -13.46 47.95
N VAL A 215 -5.79 -12.61 47.55
CA VAL A 215 -5.28 -12.55 46.18
C VAL A 215 -4.00 -13.37 46.10
N ILE A 216 -3.92 -14.26 45.12
CA ILE A 216 -2.74 -15.08 44.82
C ILE A 216 -2.28 -14.75 43.41
N THR A 217 -0.99 -14.48 43.26
CA THR A 217 -0.41 -14.03 42.01
C THR A 217 0.42 -15.15 41.37
N THR A 218 0.20 -15.44 40.09
CA THR A 218 0.95 -16.47 39.34
C THR A 218 1.27 -16.04 37.91
N ASN A 219 2.23 -16.70 37.27
CA ASN A 219 2.60 -16.44 35.86
C ASN A 219 1.87 -17.39 34.90
N GLY A 220 0.56 -17.63 35.12
CA GLY A 220 -0.31 -18.44 34.27
C GLY A 220 -0.74 -19.79 34.85
N GLU A 221 -0.05 -20.30 35.85
CA GLU A 221 -0.45 -21.52 36.55
C GLU A 221 -1.61 -21.26 37.52
N TYR A 222 -2.61 -22.14 37.55
CA TYR A 222 -3.71 -22.01 38.49
C TYR A 222 -3.26 -22.30 39.94
N PRO A 223 -3.53 -21.41 40.92
CA PRO A 223 -3.13 -21.61 42.30
C PRO A 223 -3.71 -22.88 42.93
N GLN A 224 -2.86 -23.70 43.56
CA GLN A 224 -3.28 -24.90 44.29
C GLN A 224 -3.73 -24.53 45.72
N VAL A 225 -4.90 -23.90 45.86
CA VAL A 225 -5.48 -23.53 47.16
C VAL A 225 -6.91 -24.05 47.33
N GLU A 226 -7.26 -24.44 48.56
CA GLU A 226 -8.63 -24.82 48.92
C GLU A 226 -9.46 -23.56 49.25
N GLY A 227 -10.27 -23.12 48.30
CA GLY A 227 -11.15 -21.96 48.42
C GLY A 227 -12.01 -21.75 47.18
N GLU A 228 -13.04 -20.88 47.28
CA GLU A 228 -13.89 -20.54 46.14
C GLU A 228 -13.27 -19.37 45.35
N LEU A 229 -13.10 -19.52 44.04
CA LEU A 229 -12.58 -18.46 43.16
C LEU A 229 -13.64 -17.35 43.01
N ILE A 230 -13.26 -16.11 43.33
CA ILE A 230 -14.10 -14.91 43.20
C ILE A 230 -13.88 -14.25 41.83
N SER A 231 -12.62 -13.98 41.48
CA SER A 231 -12.27 -13.31 40.22
C SER A 231 -10.84 -13.64 39.78
N THR A 232 -10.57 -13.42 38.51
CA THR A 232 -9.22 -13.49 37.93
C THR A 232 -8.99 -12.20 37.15
N GLU A 233 -7.91 -11.52 37.49
CA GLU A 233 -7.44 -10.34 36.77
C GLU A 233 -6.11 -10.69 36.12
N THR A 234 -5.93 -10.30 34.87
CA THR A 234 -4.67 -10.52 34.14
C THR A 234 -4.05 -9.17 33.87
N GLU A 235 -2.81 -9.00 34.31
CA GLU A 235 -2.00 -7.82 34.07
C GLU A 235 -0.78 -8.19 33.23
N MET A 236 -0.55 -7.47 32.13
CA MET A 236 0.66 -7.64 31.35
C MET A 236 1.79 -6.85 32.04
N ILE A 237 2.75 -7.56 32.61
CA ILE A 237 3.86 -6.96 33.35
C ILE A 237 5.00 -6.56 32.42
N GLN A 238 5.16 -7.30 31.33
CA GLN A 238 6.17 -7.01 30.32
C GLN A 238 5.60 -7.25 28.92
N GLU A 239 5.70 -6.25 28.05
CA GLU A 239 5.42 -6.41 26.62
C GLU A 239 6.47 -7.33 25.98
N GLY A 240 6.02 -8.16 25.04
CA GLY A 240 6.92 -8.95 24.21
C GLY A 240 7.72 -8.08 23.25
N TYR A 241 8.80 -8.62 22.71
CA TYR A 241 9.53 -7.96 21.64
C TYR A 241 8.65 -7.77 20.40
N THR A 242 8.47 -6.52 19.99
CA THR A 242 7.81 -6.16 18.74
C THR A 242 8.87 -5.88 17.67
N PRO A 243 8.85 -6.58 16.52
CA PRO A 243 9.83 -6.35 15.47
C PRO A 243 9.72 -4.91 14.91
N PRO A 244 10.84 -4.31 14.46
CA PRO A 244 10.84 -2.94 13.92
C PRO A 244 9.85 -2.73 12.77
N ILE A 245 9.53 -3.79 12.03
CA ILE A 245 8.49 -3.85 11.01
C ILE A 245 7.50 -4.94 11.42
N HIS A 246 6.24 -4.61 11.67
CA HIS A 246 5.21 -5.58 12.11
C HIS A 246 3.92 -5.49 11.28
N ASP A 247 3.56 -4.29 10.82
CA ASP A 247 2.30 -4.04 10.10
C ASP A 247 2.48 -3.97 8.57
N PHE A 248 3.52 -4.61 8.03
CA PHE A 248 3.78 -4.60 6.59
C PHE A 248 3.09 -5.77 5.90
N SER A 249 2.10 -5.45 5.06
CA SER A 249 1.45 -6.41 4.18
C SER A 249 1.25 -5.85 2.76
N MET A 250 1.03 -6.74 1.80
CA MET A 250 0.72 -6.44 0.40
C MET A 250 -0.48 -7.28 -0.04
N GLU A 251 -1.68 -6.81 0.28
CA GLU A 251 -2.91 -7.57 0.10
C GLU A 251 -3.71 -7.10 -1.11
N ARG A 252 -4.33 -8.01 -1.87
CA ARG A 252 -5.25 -7.63 -2.94
C ARG A 252 -6.26 -8.75 -3.20
N ASP A 253 -7.52 -8.37 -3.44
CA ASP A 253 -8.60 -9.30 -3.78
C ASP A 253 -8.78 -10.44 -2.73
N GLY A 254 -8.43 -10.17 -1.47
CA GLY A 254 -8.51 -11.14 -0.36
C GLY A 254 -7.30 -12.08 -0.21
N GLU A 255 -6.28 -11.91 -1.05
CA GLU A 255 -5.03 -12.68 -1.01
C GLU A 255 -3.85 -11.83 -0.52
N ASP A 256 -2.95 -12.45 0.23
CA ASP A 256 -1.70 -11.83 0.70
C ASP A 256 -0.52 -12.21 -0.21
N TYR A 257 0.10 -11.20 -0.82
CA TYR A 257 1.23 -11.33 -1.74
C TYR A 257 2.56 -10.95 -1.10
N THR A 258 2.61 -10.70 0.20
CA THR A 258 3.78 -10.13 0.90
C THR A 258 5.04 -10.96 0.67
N THR A 259 4.99 -12.27 0.92
CA THR A 259 6.13 -13.17 0.72
C THR A 259 6.59 -13.19 -0.73
N GLN A 260 5.65 -13.32 -1.68
CA GLN A 260 5.95 -13.37 -3.10
C GLN A 260 6.75 -12.12 -3.55
N PHE A 261 6.28 -10.93 -3.20
CA PHE A 261 6.93 -9.69 -3.62
C PHE A 261 8.21 -9.38 -2.84
N LEU A 262 8.32 -9.80 -1.57
CA LEU A 262 9.56 -9.64 -0.80
C LEU A 262 10.64 -10.67 -1.18
N GLU A 263 10.31 -11.73 -1.91
CA GLU A 263 11.28 -12.66 -2.51
C GLU A 263 11.67 -12.25 -3.93
N GLU A 264 10.93 -11.32 -4.53
CA GLU A 264 11.18 -10.85 -5.88
C GLU A 264 12.44 -9.97 -5.96
N GLU A 265 13.27 -10.25 -6.96
CA GLU A 265 14.39 -9.41 -7.34
C GLU A 265 13.91 -8.28 -8.26
N ASN A 266 14.55 -7.12 -8.18
CA ASN A 266 14.28 -5.99 -9.09
C ASN A 266 12.81 -5.54 -9.07
N LEU A 267 12.27 -5.26 -7.89
CA LEU A 267 10.90 -4.78 -7.70
C LEU A 267 10.89 -3.27 -7.44
N VAL A 268 10.12 -2.52 -8.22
CA VAL A 268 9.81 -1.12 -7.94
C VAL A 268 8.43 -1.03 -7.30
N VAL A 269 8.36 -0.40 -6.13
CA VAL A 269 7.14 -0.22 -5.35
C VAL A 269 6.81 1.27 -5.27
N ILE A 270 5.63 1.65 -5.75
CA ILE A 270 5.11 3.01 -5.64
C ILE A 270 4.25 3.13 -4.38
N ILE A 271 4.69 3.93 -3.42
CA ILE A 271 4.00 4.11 -2.14
C ILE A 271 3.07 5.33 -2.22
N ALA A 272 1.78 5.14 -1.98
CA ALA A 272 0.82 6.23 -1.86
C ALA A 272 -0.10 5.98 -0.65
N TYR A 273 0.35 6.42 0.54
CA TYR A 273 -0.32 6.08 1.80
C TYR A 273 -1.82 6.46 1.81
N SER A 274 -2.19 7.58 1.19
CA SER A 274 -3.59 7.98 1.05
C SER A 274 -3.82 8.78 -0.23
N LEU A 275 -4.70 8.28 -1.10
CA LEU A 275 -5.07 8.94 -2.35
C LEU A 275 -5.93 10.20 -2.14
N GLY A 276 -6.53 10.37 -0.96
CA GLY A 276 -7.20 11.61 -0.59
C GLY A 276 -6.23 12.78 -0.40
N ASN A 277 -4.99 12.48 0.01
CA ASN A 277 -3.96 13.46 0.37
C ASN A 277 -2.73 13.38 -0.54
N THR A 278 -2.84 12.76 -1.72
CA THR A 278 -1.71 12.55 -2.63
C THR A 278 -1.42 13.75 -3.53
N GLU A 279 -0.15 14.02 -3.79
CA GLU A 279 0.33 14.97 -4.79
C GLU A 279 0.10 14.42 -6.22
N LYS A 280 -1.04 14.80 -6.79
CA LYS A 280 -1.52 14.35 -8.10
C LYS A 280 -0.51 14.54 -9.24
N ASP A 281 0.25 15.64 -9.22
CA ASP A 281 1.26 15.94 -10.25
C ASP A 281 2.43 14.95 -10.24
N GLY A 282 2.68 14.28 -9.10
CA GLY A 282 3.73 13.28 -8.96
C GLY A 282 3.50 12.00 -9.76
N TYR A 283 2.28 11.71 -10.20
CA TYR A 283 1.99 10.51 -10.98
C TYR A 283 2.47 10.57 -12.43
N ILE A 284 2.70 11.78 -12.97
CA ILE A 284 3.27 11.95 -14.32
C ILE A 284 4.72 11.44 -14.36
N PRO A 285 5.66 11.95 -13.53
CA PRO A 285 7.03 11.44 -13.53
C PRO A 285 7.11 10.00 -13.02
N ILE A 286 6.22 9.57 -12.11
CA ILE A 286 6.16 8.16 -11.69
C ILE A 286 5.89 7.24 -12.87
N ARG A 287 4.91 7.56 -13.72
CA ARG A 287 4.61 6.73 -14.90
C ARG A 287 5.83 6.60 -15.82
N GLU A 288 6.57 7.69 -16.02
CA GLU A 288 7.77 7.66 -16.88
C GLU A 288 8.85 6.73 -16.32
N VAL A 289 9.09 6.79 -15.01
CA VAL A 289 10.13 5.95 -14.39
C VAL A 289 9.70 4.50 -14.24
N THR A 290 8.41 4.22 -14.02
CA THR A 290 7.91 2.85 -13.99
C THR A 290 7.87 2.24 -15.39
N ASP A 291 7.58 3.02 -16.44
CA ASP A 291 7.71 2.55 -17.83
C ASP A 291 9.17 2.16 -18.13
N LYS A 292 10.13 2.96 -17.64
CA LYS A 292 11.57 2.64 -17.74
C LYS A 292 11.92 1.39 -16.93
N ALA A 293 11.37 1.24 -15.73
CA ALA A 293 11.58 0.06 -14.88
C ALA A 293 11.15 -1.22 -15.59
N LEU A 294 9.92 -1.26 -16.13
CA LEU A 294 9.43 -2.41 -16.89
C LEU A 294 10.33 -2.74 -18.10
N LYS A 295 10.80 -1.71 -18.84
CA LYS A 295 11.74 -1.91 -19.96
C LYS A 295 13.08 -2.50 -19.52
N ASN A 296 13.53 -2.12 -18.33
CA ASN A 296 14.79 -2.59 -17.77
C ASN A 296 14.66 -3.93 -17.03
N GLY A 297 13.46 -4.54 -17.04
CA GLY A 297 13.20 -5.88 -16.50
C GLY A 297 12.75 -5.89 -15.05
N TYR A 298 12.39 -4.75 -14.48
CA TYR A 298 11.85 -4.66 -13.13
C TYR A 298 10.35 -4.95 -13.14
N ASN A 299 9.87 -5.57 -12.08
CA ASN A 299 8.43 -5.60 -11.80
C ASN A 299 8.01 -4.32 -11.08
N VAL A 300 6.76 -3.90 -11.27
CA VAL A 300 6.24 -2.67 -10.70
C VAL A 300 4.90 -2.92 -10.04
N ILE A 301 4.78 -2.52 -8.78
CA ILE A 301 3.53 -2.53 -8.01
C ILE A 301 3.33 -1.18 -7.31
N GLY A 302 2.13 -0.93 -6.82
CA GLY A 302 1.83 0.17 -5.91
C GLY A 302 1.33 -0.33 -4.57
N LEU A 303 1.54 0.43 -3.49
CA LEU A 303 0.95 0.20 -2.17
C LEU A 303 0.13 1.41 -1.74
N SER A 304 -1.07 1.19 -1.22
CA SER A 304 -1.96 2.26 -0.74
C SER A 304 -2.92 1.75 0.33
N ALA A 305 -3.23 2.58 1.33
CA ALA A 305 -4.30 2.29 2.29
C ALA A 305 -5.70 2.70 1.77
N SER A 306 -5.78 3.26 0.56
CA SER A 306 -7.05 3.68 -0.05
C SER A 306 -7.77 2.50 -0.70
N SER A 307 -9.09 2.64 -0.90
CA SER A 307 -9.90 1.58 -1.48
C SER A 307 -9.46 1.20 -2.90
N GLN A 308 -9.73 -0.05 -3.27
CA GLN A 308 -9.45 -0.56 -4.61
C GLN A 308 -10.11 0.29 -5.70
N GLU A 309 -11.36 0.73 -5.50
CA GLU A 309 -12.06 1.64 -6.42
C GLU A 309 -11.27 2.94 -6.67
N MET A 310 -10.75 3.58 -5.61
CA MET A 310 -9.96 4.80 -5.75
C MET A 310 -8.64 4.56 -6.47
N THR A 311 -7.96 3.45 -6.17
CA THR A 311 -6.68 3.11 -6.79
C THR A 311 -6.84 2.75 -8.27
N GLU A 312 -7.90 2.03 -8.63
CA GLU A 312 -8.21 1.68 -10.02
C GLU A 312 -8.57 2.92 -10.85
N ALA A 313 -9.38 3.83 -10.30
CA ALA A 313 -9.69 5.11 -10.94
C ALA A 313 -8.42 5.96 -11.16
N LEU A 314 -7.47 5.95 -10.22
CA LEU A 314 -6.19 6.64 -10.35
C LEU A 314 -5.33 6.01 -11.46
N VAL A 315 -5.20 4.68 -11.46
CA VAL A 315 -4.46 3.92 -12.48
C VAL A 315 -5.01 4.23 -13.88
N GLU A 316 -6.33 4.23 -14.04
CA GLU A 316 -6.97 4.55 -15.31
C GLU A 316 -6.75 6.01 -15.72
N LYS A 317 -6.86 6.95 -14.78
CA LYS A 317 -6.72 8.38 -15.04
C LYS A 317 -5.32 8.75 -15.50
N TYR A 318 -4.29 8.25 -14.82
CA TYR A 318 -2.90 8.57 -15.14
C TYR A 318 -2.26 7.57 -16.11
N LYS A 319 -2.98 6.51 -16.51
CA LYS A 319 -2.49 5.42 -17.35
C LYS A 319 -1.24 4.76 -16.74
N LEU A 320 -1.32 4.47 -15.45
CA LEU A 320 -0.26 3.79 -14.71
C LEU A 320 -0.15 2.34 -15.19
N ASN A 321 1.06 1.82 -15.20
CA ASN A 321 1.40 0.49 -15.73
C ASN A 321 1.49 -0.59 -14.64
N PHE A 322 1.00 -0.29 -13.44
CA PHE A 322 1.01 -1.18 -12.27
C PHE A 322 -0.33 -1.14 -11.55
N LYS A 323 -0.55 -2.12 -10.67
CA LYS A 323 -1.71 -2.22 -9.78
C LYS A 323 -1.32 -1.90 -8.35
N PHE A 324 -2.29 -1.41 -7.57
CA PHE A 324 -2.09 -1.18 -6.13
C PHE A 324 -2.50 -2.41 -5.31
N TYR A 325 -1.76 -2.64 -4.23
CA TYR A 325 -2.04 -3.58 -3.16
C TYR A 325 -2.28 -2.77 -1.87
N PHE A 326 -3.13 -3.30 -1.01
CA PHE A 326 -3.43 -2.73 0.29
C PHE A 326 -2.26 -2.93 1.24
N CYS A 327 -1.99 -1.90 2.03
CA CYS A 327 -1.05 -1.88 3.15
C CYS A 327 -1.50 -0.79 4.11
N ASP A 328 -1.28 -0.96 5.42
CA ASP A 328 -1.74 -0.01 6.43
C ASP A 328 -1.16 1.41 6.22
N GLU A 329 -1.97 2.44 6.49
CA GLU A 329 -1.58 3.83 6.27
C GLU A 329 -0.39 4.25 7.14
N THR A 330 -0.34 3.79 8.39
CA THR A 330 0.75 4.07 9.34
C THR A 330 2.05 3.42 8.86
N THR A 331 1.97 2.20 8.36
CA THR A 331 3.10 1.51 7.71
C THR A 331 3.62 2.30 6.52
N LEU A 332 2.73 2.69 5.60
CA LEU A 332 3.10 3.41 4.38
C LEU A 332 3.68 4.79 4.67
N LYS A 333 3.12 5.52 5.64
CA LYS A 333 3.71 6.78 6.15
C LYS A 333 5.12 6.51 6.66
N THR A 334 5.35 5.44 7.40
CA THR A 334 6.65 5.06 7.98
C THR A 334 7.67 4.69 6.90
N ILE A 335 7.27 4.04 5.81
CA ILE A 335 8.16 3.68 4.71
C ILE A 335 8.80 4.91 4.06
N VAL A 336 8.00 5.90 3.64
CA VAL A 336 8.50 7.04 2.86
C VAL A 336 7.70 8.31 3.16
N ARG A 337 8.38 9.45 3.30
CA ARG A 337 7.75 10.76 3.50
C ARG A 337 7.45 11.43 2.15
N SER A 338 6.68 10.74 1.32
CA SER A 338 6.31 11.19 -0.03
C SER A 338 5.01 10.51 -0.42
N ASN A 339 4.08 11.22 -1.07
CA ASN A 339 2.76 10.68 -1.40
C ASN A 339 2.31 11.13 -2.79
N PRO A 340 2.89 10.64 -3.89
CA PRO A 340 3.48 9.30 -3.95
C PRO A 340 5.00 9.28 -3.73
N GLY A 341 5.55 8.16 -3.26
CA GLY A 341 6.99 7.89 -3.13
C GLY A 341 7.41 6.66 -3.92
N ILE A 342 8.71 6.50 -4.16
CA ILE A 342 9.27 5.37 -4.92
C ILE A 342 10.22 4.60 -4.03
N LEU A 343 10.11 3.27 -4.07
CA LEU A 343 11.00 2.33 -3.41
C LEU A 343 11.50 1.31 -4.43
N GLU A 344 12.80 1.06 -4.47
CA GLU A 344 13.37 -0.08 -5.19
C GLU A 344 13.72 -1.16 -4.16
N LEU A 345 13.20 -2.35 -4.37
CA LEU A 345 13.41 -3.54 -3.57
C LEU A 345 14.15 -4.59 -4.39
N ASP A 346 15.04 -5.30 -3.72
CA ASP A 346 15.72 -6.47 -4.27
C ASP A 346 15.75 -7.56 -3.19
N ASN A 347 14.93 -8.60 -3.38
CA ASN A 347 14.73 -9.67 -2.40
C ASN A 347 14.42 -9.14 -0.98
N GLY A 348 13.54 -8.13 -0.93
CA GLY A 348 13.11 -7.45 0.29
C GLY A 348 14.08 -6.37 0.82
N THR A 349 15.26 -6.22 0.20
CA THR A 349 16.25 -5.20 0.57
C THR A 349 15.95 -3.87 -0.12
N ILE A 350 15.88 -2.78 0.64
CA ILE A 350 15.67 -1.44 0.09
C ILE A 350 16.97 -0.94 -0.56
N LYS A 351 16.98 -0.84 -1.89
CA LYS A 351 18.14 -0.37 -2.68
C LYS A 351 18.11 1.13 -2.89
N GLN A 352 16.94 1.68 -3.20
CA GLN A 352 16.73 3.11 -3.40
C GLN A 352 15.39 3.54 -2.81
N LYS A 353 15.32 4.81 -2.39
CA LYS A 353 14.10 5.45 -1.93
C LYS A 353 14.08 6.90 -2.36
N LEU A 354 13.01 7.33 -3.02
CA LEU A 354 12.93 8.65 -3.64
C LEU A 354 11.57 9.32 -3.39
N HIS A 355 11.61 10.64 -3.27
CA HIS A 355 10.44 11.48 -3.38
C HIS A 355 10.02 11.57 -4.86
N TRP A 356 8.75 11.83 -5.17
CA TRP A 356 8.31 11.91 -6.58
C TRP A 356 9.01 13.04 -7.37
N ASN A 357 9.37 14.15 -6.73
CA ASN A 357 10.20 15.20 -7.33
C ASN A 357 11.58 14.71 -7.78
N ASP A 358 12.07 13.63 -7.17
CA ASP A 358 13.37 13.03 -7.45
C ASP A 358 13.25 11.78 -8.33
N ALA A 359 12.07 11.46 -8.87
CA ALA A 359 11.82 10.23 -9.63
C ALA A 359 12.86 10.00 -10.74
N GLN A 360 13.26 11.04 -11.46
CA GLN A 360 14.24 10.94 -12.56
C GLN A 360 15.66 10.56 -12.09
N LYS A 361 15.95 10.67 -10.79
CA LYS A 361 17.21 10.19 -10.19
C LYS A 361 17.20 8.68 -9.95
N LEU A 362 16.08 7.99 -10.18
CA LEU A 362 15.99 6.55 -10.03
C LEU A 362 16.90 5.84 -11.04
N GLU A 363 17.92 5.18 -10.50
CA GLU A 363 18.88 4.40 -11.29
C GLU A 363 18.35 2.98 -11.43
N LEU A 364 18.12 2.54 -12.66
CA LEU A 364 17.57 1.21 -12.95
C LEU A 364 18.48 0.57 -14.01
N PRO A 365 19.58 -0.08 -13.63
CA PRO A 365 20.38 -0.83 -14.60
C PRO A 365 19.53 -1.91 -15.27
N THR A 366 19.76 -2.19 -16.56
CA THR A 366 19.06 -3.28 -17.23
C THR A 366 19.52 -4.61 -16.65
N VAL A 367 18.58 -5.46 -16.21
CA VAL A 367 18.91 -6.76 -15.61
C VAL A 367 19.14 -7.82 -16.70
N GLU A 368 20.02 -8.80 -16.46
CA GLU A 368 20.41 -9.79 -17.50
C GLU A 368 19.23 -10.61 -18.03
N ASN A 369 18.25 -10.87 -17.18
CA ASN A 369 17.01 -11.57 -17.52
C ASN A 369 15.85 -10.63 -17.85
N ALA A 370 16.12 -9.33 -18.04
CA ALA A 370 15.11 -8.36 -18.44
C ALA A 370 14.47 -8.86 -19.73
N LYS A 371 13.14 -8.80 -19.83
CA LYS A 371 12.43 -9.05 -21.10
C LYS A 371 12.35 -7.72 -21.86
N PRO A 372 13.40 -7.30 -22.60
CA PRO A 372 13.60 -5.90 -23.00
C PRO A 372 12.74 -5.56 -24.24
N LYS A 373 11.76 -6.40 -24.58
CA LYS A 373 10.99 -6.37 -25.83
C LYS A 373 9.51 -6.02 -25.65
N LEU A 374 9.07 -5.68 -24.43
CA LEU A 374 7.67 -5.29 -24.21
C LEU A 374 7.32 -4.03 -25.03
N ASP A 375 6.36 -4.17 -25.94
CA ASP A 375 5.76 -3.11 -26.74
C ASP A 375 4.67 -2.42 -25.90
N LEU A 376 5.07 -1.45 -25.08
CA LEU A 376 4.17 -0.78 -24.13
C LEU A 376 3.03 -0.02 -24.82
N ASP A 377 3.24 0.49 -26.03
CA ASP A 377 2.19 1.17 -26.79
C ASP A 377 1.14 0.16 -27.27
N MET A 378 1.58 -0.99 -27.75
CA MET A 378 0.68 -2.09 -28.07
C MET A 378 -0.04 -2.60 -26.82
N LYS A 379 0.68 -2.78 -25.71
CA LYS A 379 0.10 -3.18 -24.42
C LYS A 379 -1.03 -2.24 -24.02
N ARG A 380 -0.79 -0.92 -23.98
CA ARG A 380 -1.80 0.09 -23.63
C ARG A 380 -3.04 0.01 -24.50
N ARG A 381 -2.83 -0.20 -25.80
CA ARG A 381 -3.92 -0.30 -26.76
C ARG A 381 -4.72 -1.59 -26.58
N LEU A 382 -4.06 -2.72 -26.32
CA LEU A 382 -4.71 -3.99 -26.01
C LEU A 382 -5.42 -3.98 -24.65
N ASP A 383 -4.86 -3.33 -23.64
CA ASP A 383 -5.53 -3.11 -22.33
C ASP A 383 -6.81 -2.30 -22.51
N SER A 384 -6.78 -1.24 -23.33
CA SER A 384 -7.98 -0.45 -23.68
C SER A 384 -9.00 -1.29 -24.43
N ILE A 385 -8.55 -2.14 -25.36
CA ILE A 385 -9.40 -3.07 -26.12
C ILE A 385 -10.06 -4.08 -25.18
N ALA A 386 -9.34 -4.66 -24.23
CA ALA A 386 -9.88 -5.64 -23.28
C ALA A 386 -11.02 -5.04 -22.44
N VAL A 387 -10.87 -3.78 -21.99
CA VAL A 387 -11.93 -3.06 -21.28
C VAL A 387 -13.13 -2.81 -22.18
N LEU A 388 -12.91 -2.31 -23.40
CA LEU A 388 -13.98 -1.99 -24.34
C LEU A 388 -14.72 -3.23 -24.86
N ASP A 389 -14.02 -4.35 -25.05
CA ASP A 389 -14.58 -5.63 -25.51
C ASP A 389 -15.64 -6.16 -24.53
N GLN A 390 -15.46 -5.93 -23.24
CA GLN A 390 -16.39 -6.38 -22.19
C GLN A 390 -17.42 -5.32 -21.79
N LYS A 391 -17.30 -4.08 -22.30
CA LYS A 391 -18.10 -2.92 -21.86
C LYS A 391 -19.60 -3.16 -21.95
N TYR A 392 -20.14 -3.45 -23.14
CA TYR A 392 -21.60 -3.63 -23.30
C TYR A 392 -22.04 -5.05 -22.97
N ARG A 393 -21.14 -6.04 -23.01
CA ARG A 393 -21.43 -7.43 -22.62
C ARG A 393 -21.92 -7.54 -21.18
N LYS A 394 -21.26 -6.87 -20.24
CA LYS A 394 -21.71 -6.81 -18.83
C LYS A 394 -23.15 -6.28 -18.71
N LEU A 395 -23.48 -5.23 -19.46
CA LEU A 395 -24.83 -4.65 -19.47
C LEU A 395 -25.88 -5.57 -20.11
N MET A 396 -25.49 -6.41 -21.07
CA MET A 396 -26.39 -7.37 -21.71
C MET A 396 -26.75 -8.56 -20.82
N HIS A 397 -25.92 -8.87 -19.82
CA HIS A 397 -26.20 -9.92 -18.84
C HIS A 397 -27.19 -9.49 -17.75
N GLU A 398 -27.44 -8.19 -17.59
CA GLU A 398 -28.44 -7.69 -16.64
C GLU A 398 -29.86 -7.99 -17.12
N GLU A 399 -30.63 -8.65 -16.24
CA GLU A 399 -31.98 -9.14 -16.51
C GLU A 399 -33.04 -8.03 -16.50
N SER A 400 -32.82 -6.95 -15.74
CA SER A 400 -33.76 -5.83 -15.63
C SER A 400 -33.22 -4.50 -16.17
N PRO A 401 -34.07 -3.65 -16.77
CA PRO A 401 -33.69 -2.30 -17.18
C PRO A 401 -33.12 -1.45 -16.03
N GLU A 402 -33.62 -1.64 -14.81
CA GLU A 402 -33.18 -0.91 -13.62
C GLU A 402 -31.76 -1.30 -13.21
N ALA A 403 -31.47 -2.60 -13.14
CA ALA A 403 -30.14 -3.11 -12.81
C ALA A 403 -29.11 -2.68 -13.87
N ARG A 404 -29.51 -2.71 -15.15
CA ARG A 404 -28.70 -2.20 -16.25
C ARG A 404 -28.41 -0.70 -16.13
N ALA A 405 -29.40 0.11 -15.76
CA ALA A 405 -29.22 1.55 -15.60
C ALA A 405 -28.33 1.90 -14.40
N GLU A 406 -28.45 1.16 -13.30
CA GLU A 406 -27.58 1.30 -12.13
C GLU A 406 -26.14 0.93 -12.47
N LEU A 407 -25.93 -0.21 -13.11
CA LEU A 407 -24.61 -0.65 -13.57
C LEU A 407 -24.00 0.34 -14.57
N GLY A 408 -24.79 0.83 -15.53
CA GLY A 408 -24.36 1.84 -16.50
C GLY A 408 -23.88 3.12 -15.84
N LYS A 409 -24.60 3.64 -14.84
CA LYS A 409 -24.19 4.81 -14.06
C LYS A 409 -22.92 4.55 -13.26
N LYS A 410 -22.80 3.38 -12.64
CA LYS A 410 -21.59 2.96 -11.91
C LYS A 410 -20.36 2.88 -12.84
N MET A 411 -20.57 2.47 -14.08
CA MET A 411 -19.55 2.45 -15.14
C MET A 411 -19.26 3.83 -15.75
N GLY A 412 -19.92 4.90 -15.29
CA GLY A 412 -19.74 6.27 -15.79
C GLY A 412 -20.33 6.51 -17.18
N LEU A 413 -21.30 5.70 -17.60
CA LEU A 413 -21.91 5.77 -18.92
C LEU A 413 -23.07 6.76 -18.96
N SER A 414 -23.23 7.41 -20.11
CA SER A 414 -24.42 8.22 -20.39
C SER A 414 -25.66 7.34 -20.58
N GLU A 415 -26.84 7.93 -20.42
CA GLU A 415 -28.11 7.22 -20.58
C GLU A 415 -28.24 6.54 -21.94
N ALA A 416 -27.80 7.21 -23.01
CA ALA A 416 -27.80 6.65 -24.35
C ALA A 416 -26.90 5.41 -24.48
N GLU A 417 -25.80 5.33 -23.72
CA GLU A 417 -24.86 4.21 -23.77
C GLU A 417 -25.36 2.95 -23.06
N TYR A 418 -26.18 3.08 -22.01
CA TYR A 418 -26.71 1.90 -21.29
C TYR A 418 -28.14 1.52 -21.68
N SER A 419 -28.90 2.42 -22.32
CA SER A 419 -30.30 2.17 -22.75
C SER A 419 -30.45 1.90 -24.25
N GLY A 420 -29.40 2.12 -25.04
CA GLY A 420 -29.41 1.89 -26.48
C GLY A 420 -29.37 0.42 -26.90
N ASP A 421 -29.26 0.18 -28.21
CA ASP A 421 -29.04 -1.16 -28.77
C ASP A 421 -27.61 -1.64 -28.46
N LEU A 422 -27.45 -2.25 -27.29
CA LEU A 422 -26.18 -2.74 -26.77
C LEU A 422 -25.49 -3.72 -27.73
N TRP A 423 -26.27 -4.57 -28.40
CA TRP A 423 -25.74 -5.54 -29.35
C TRP A 423 -25.13 -4.84 -30.55
N LYS A 424 -25.85 -3.88 -31.14
CA LYS A 424 -25.33 -3.08 -32.26
C LYS A 424 -24.10 -2.27 -31.88
N MET A 425 -24.07 -1.69 -30.68
CA MET A 425 -22.89 -0.97 -30.18
C MET A 425 -21.70 -1.92 -29.98
N GLN A 426 -21.95 -3.12 -29.46
CA GLN A 426 -20.92 -4.13 -29.28
C GLN A 426 -20.35 -4.62 -30.62
N VAL A 427 -21.19 -4.86 -31.64
CA VAL A 427 -20.75 -5.25 -32.99
C VAL A 427 -19.80 -4.22 -33.61
N VAL A 428 -20.04 -2.92 -33.37
CA VAL A 428 -19.14 -1.85 -33.84
C VAL A 428 -17.78 -1.94 -33.14
N ILE A 429 -17.76 -2.15 -31.82
CA ILE A 429 -16.53 -2.34 -31.05
C ILE A 429 -15.78 -3.59 -31.51
N ASP A 430 -16.47 -4.72 -31.62
CA ASP A 430 -15.87 -6.00 -32.03
C ASP A 430 -15.21 -5.87 -33.41
N SER A 431 -15.88 -5.20 -34.35
CA SER A 431 -15.34 -4.92 -35.69
C SER A 431 -14.09 -4.04 -35.64
N ALA A 432 -14.10 -2.96 -34.84
CA ALA A 432 -12.95 -2.07 -34.70
C ALA A 432 -11.75 -2.76 -34.02
N ASN A 433 -12.01 -3.54 -32.96
CA ASN A 433 -11.02 -4.31 -32.23
C ASN A 433 -10.38 -5.37 -33.13
N MET A 434 -11.20 -6.13 -33.86
CA MET A 434 -10.72 -7.17 -34.77
C MET A 434 -9.84 -6.60 -35.87
N ASN A 435 -10.19 -5.43 -36.43
CA ASN A 435 -9.34 -4.75 -37.42
C ASN A 435 -7.94 -4.38 -36.89
N TYR A 436 -7.82 -4.05 -35.61
CA TYR A 436 -6.53 -3.76 -35.00
C TYR A 436 -5.75 -5.05 -34.70
N VAL A 437 -6.39 -6.02 -34.05
CA VAL A 437 -5.79 -7.31 -33.69
C VAL A 437 -5.33 -8.08 -34.92
N GLU A 438 -6.12 -8.05 -36.00
CA GLU A 438 -5.77 -8.67 -37.28
C GLU A 438 -4.47 -8.11 -37.88
N ARG A 439 -4.25 -6.80 -37.82
CA ARG A 439 -3.00 -6.20 -38.29
C ARG A 439 -1.82 -6.70 -37.48
N ILE A 440 -1.98 -6.90 -36.18
CA ILE A 440 -0.93 -7.47 -35.32
C ILE A 440 -0.65 -8.91 -35.73
N PHE A 441 -1.68 -9.74 -35.86
CA PHE A 441 -1.53 -11.13 -36.29
C PHE A 441 -0.76 -11.26 -37.61
N GLN A 442 -1.05 -10.39 -38.58
CA GLN A 442 -0.42 -10.39 -39.89
C GLN A 442 1.03 -9.87 -39.91
N THR A 443 1.38 -8.97 -38.98
CA THR A 443 2.69 -8.29 -39.00
C THR A 443 3.67 -8.81 -37.95
N LYS A 444 3.17 -9.24 -36.79
CA LYS A 444 3.96 -9.59 -35.61
C LYS A 444 3.60 -10.96 -35.00
N GLY A 445 2.55 -11.62 -35.49
CA GLY A 445 2.02 -12.85 -34.88
C GLY A 445 1.13 -12.55 -33.68
N TYR A 446 0.96 -13.51 -32.77
CA TYR A 446 0.11 -13.33 -31.59
C TYR A 446 0.79 -12.38 -30.57
N PRO A 447 0.13 -11.29 -30.10
CA PRO A 447 0.68 -10.40 -29.07
C PRO A 447 0.69 -11.06 -27.69
N GLY A 448 1.65 -11.98 -27.50
CA GLY A 448 1.81 -12.80 -26.32
C GLY A 448 2.48 -12.13 -25.13
N LYS A 449 2.66 -12.91 -24.05
CA LYS A 449 3.37 -12.55 -22.82
C LYS A 449 4.70 -11.84 -23.08
N SER A 450 5.51 -12.29 -24.05
CA SER A 450 6.81 -11.69 -24.35
C SER A 450 6.72 -10.32 -25.03
N MET A 451 5.62 -10.01 -25.72
CA MET A 451 5.40 -8.74 -26.39
C MET A 451 4.64 -7.72 -25.54
N VAL A 452 3.66 -8.14 -24.75
CA VAL A 452 2.77 -7.20 -24.05
C VAL A 452 2.56 -7.52 -22.57
N GLY A 453 3.17 -8.60 -22.06
CA GLY A 453 3.08 -9.00 -20.66
C GLY A 453 1.71 -9.57 -20.27
N GLU A 454 1.61 -10.02 -19.03
CA GLU A 454 0.36 -10.48 -18.43
C GLU A 454 -0.31 -9.32 -17.64
N PRO A 455 -1.66 -9.28 -17.57
CA PRO A 455 -2.63 -10.18 -18.21
C PRO A 455 -2.98 -9.81 -19.67
N THR A 456 -2.35 -8.76 -20.22
CA THR A 456 -2.67 -8.19 -21.55
C THR A 456 -2.53 -9.17 -22.69
N ASN A 457 -1.63 -10.16 -22.55
CA ASN A 457 -1.44 -11.23 -23.51
C ASN A 457 -2.72 -12.02 -23.83
N THR A 458 -3.78 -11.94 -23.04
CA THR A 458 -5.07 -12.59 -23.33
C THR A 458 -6.04 -11.74 -24.15
N ALA A 459 -5.81 -10.42 -24.28
CA ALA A 459 -6.76 -9.48 -24.87
C ALA A 459 -7.10 -9.79 -26.33
N ALA A 460 -6.09 -10.12 -27.14
CA ALA A 460 -6.28 -10.43 -28.56
C ALA A 460 -7.07 -11.74 -28.77
N TRP A 461 -6.95 -12.70 -27.84
CA TRP A 461 -7.73 -13.92 -27.86
C TRP A 461 -9.23 -13.65 -27.66
N TYR A 462 -9.60 -12.81 -26.69
CA TYR A 462 -11.02 -12.46 -26.44
C TYR A 462 -11.66 -11.78 -27.64
N VAL A 463 -10.93 -10.88 -28.31
CA VAL A 463 -11.41 -10.24 -29.54
C VAL A 463 -11.64 -11.28 -30.64
N LEU A 464 -10.69 -12.19 -30.86
CA LEU A 464 -10.80 -13.21 -31.90
C LEU A 464 -11.94 -14.21 -31.61
N GLN A 465 -12.14 -14.56 -30.34
CA GLN A 465 -13.15 -15.51 -29.85
C GLN A 465 -14.60 -15.05 -30.13
N HIS A 466 -14.81 -13.74 -30.31
CA HIS A 466 -16.09 -13.13 -30.69
C HIS A 466 -16.21 -12.82 -32.18
N SER A 467 -15.24 -13.23 -33.00
CA SER A 467 -15.21 -12.96 -34.43
C SER A 467 -15.57 -14.18 -35.28
N THR A 468 -15.90 -13.96 -36.54
CA THR A 468 -16.05 -15.04 -37.53
C THR A 468 -14.71 -15.54 -38.10
N LYS A 469 -13.57 -15.05 -37.59
CA LYS A 469 -12.22 -15.31 -38.14
C LYS A 469 -11.43 -16.35 -37.36
N ILE A 470 -12.05 -17.09 -36.43
CA ILE A 470 -11.38 -18.11 -35.61
C ILE A 470 -10.61 -19.10 -36.50
N ALA A 471 -11.25 -19.67 -37.52
CA ALA A 471 -10.64 -20.64 -38.43
C ALA A 471 -9.35 -20.11 -39.10
N GLN A 472 -9.31 -18.82 -39.45
CA GLN A 472 -8.18 -18.20 -40.12
C GLN A 472 -6.95 -18.06 -39.20
N TYR A 473 -7.17 -17.77 -37.91
CA TYR A 473 -6.11 -17.43 -36.97
C TYR A 473 -5.84 -18.49 -35.90
N LEU A 474 -6.62 -19.57 -35.84
CA LEU A 474 -6.40 -20.69 -34.92
C LEU A 474 -4.97 -21.24 -34.96
N PRO A 475 -4.27 -21.39 -36.11
CA PRO A 475 -2.87 -21.83 -36.11
C PRO A 475 -1.92 -20.90 -35.35
N ILE A 476 -2.14 -19.58 -35.40
CA ILE A 476 -1.35 -18.59 -34.66
C ILE A 476 -1.59 -18.73 -33.16
N ILE A 477 -2.84 -18.98 -32.76
CA ILE A 477 -3.24 -19.19 -31.36
C ILE A 477 -2.63 -20.47 -30.81
N LYS A 478 -2.69 -21.58 -31.57
CA LYS A 478 -2.05 -22.85 -31.17
C LYS A 478 -0.55 -22.70 -30.96
N LYS A 479 0.14 -22.06 -31.92
CA LYS A 479 1.56 -21.78 -31.80
C LYS A 479 1.89 -20.93 -30.56
N ALA A 480 1.10 -19.88 -30.30
CA ALA A 480 1.28 -19.06 -29.10
C ALA A 480 1.08 -19.86 -27.80
N GLY A 481 0.14 -20.81 -27.78
CA GLY A 481 -0.03 -21.74 -26.66
C GLY A 481 1.17 -22.63 -26.42
N GLU A 482 1.70 -23.24 -27.49
CA GLU A 482 2.89 -24.10 -27.44
C GLU A 482 4.14 -23.33 -26.96
N GLU A 483 4.26 -22.06 -27.33
CA GLU A 483 5.35 -21.15 -26.90
C GLU A 483 5.13 -20.59 -25.47
N GLY A 484 4.01 -20.88 -24.81
CA GLY A 484 3.69 -20.36 -23.48
C GLY A 484 3.35 -18.86 -23.47
N GLU A 485 3.00 -18.30 -24.63
CA GLU A 485 2.66 -16.89 -24.82
C GLU A 485 1.22 -16.58 -24.38
N ILE A 486 0.36 -17.60 -24.37
CA ILE A 486 -1.00 -17.58 -23.82
C ILE A 486 -1.33 -18.86 -23.04
N PRO A 487 -2.24 -18.78 -22.05
CA PRO A 487 -2.73 -19.96 -21.35
C PRO A 487 -3.32 -21.02 -22.29
N MET A 488 -2.89 -22.28 -22.13
CA MET A 488 -3.31 -23.38 -23.02
C MET A 488 -4.80 -23.71 -22.90
N ASN A 489 -5.44 -23.41 -21.76
CA ASN A 489 -6.88 -23.57 -21.58
C ASN A 489 -7.68 -22.65 -22.53
N LEU A 490 -7.18 -21.43 -22.81
CA LEU A 490 -7.80 -20.53 -23.80
C LEU A 490 -7.64 -21.08 -25.23
N VAL A 491 -6.49 -21.66 -25.55
CA VAL A 491 -6.28 -22.34 -26.85
C VAL A 491 -7.26 -23.47 -27.03
N ALA A 492 -7.40 -24.34 -26.02
CA ALA A 492 -8.35 -25.45 -26.00
C ALA A 492 -9.80 -24.98 -26.18
N MET A 493 -10.22 -23.91 -25.48
CA MET A 493 -11.56 -23.33 -25.63
C MET A 493 -11.86 -22.85 -27.05
N MET A 494 -10.87 -22.21 -27.69
CA MET A 494 -11.06 -21.70 -29.06
C MET A 494 -11.05 -22.82 -30.10
N GLU A 495 -10.22 -23.85 -29.91
CA GLU A 495 -10.18 -25.03 -30.77
C GLU A 495 -11.50 -25.81 -30.72
N ASP A 496 -12.01 -26.08 -29.53
CA ASP A 496 -13.31 -26.73 -29.34
C ASP A 496 -14.45 -25.92 -29.97
N ARG A 497 -14.44 -24.59 -29.83
CA ARG A 497 -15.41 -23.70 -30.50
C ARG A 497 -15.34 -23.83 -32.01
N TYR A 498 -14.13 -23.83 -32.57
CA TYR A 498 -13.93 -24.04 -34.00
C TYR A 498 -14.48 -25.41 -34.45
N LEU A 499 -14.14 -26.49 -33.74
CA LEU A 499 -14.60 -27.84 -34.07
C LEU A 499 -16.13 -27.97 -34.02
N MET A 500 -16.76 -27.41 -32.99
CA MET A 500 -18.21 -27.36 -32.86
C MET A 500 -18.86 -26.64 -34.07
N HIS A 501 -18.34 -25.48 -34.47
CA HIS A 501 -18.86 -24.76 -35.64
C HIS A 501 -18.69 -25.51 -36.96
N GLU A 502 -17.66 -26.35 -37.07
CA GLU A 502 -17.43 -27.25 -38.21
C GLU A 502 -18.27 -28.55 -38.13
N GLY A 503 -19.10 -28.70 -37.09
CA GLY A 503 -19.90 -29.90 -36.87
C GLY A 503 -19.09 -31.13 -36.45
N LYS A 504 -17.88 -30.93 -35.91
CA LYS A 504 -16.97 -32.01 -35.48
C LYS A 504 -16.99 -32.19 -33.96
N PRO A 505 -16.59 -33.36 -33.45
CA PRO A 505 -16.40 -33.54 -32.00
C PRO A 505 -15.33 -32.59 -31.45
N GLN A 506 -15.52 -32.13 -30.21
CA GLN A 506 -14.57 -31.35 -29.43
C GLN A 506 -13.42 -32.23 -28.91
N ILE A 507 -12.33 -31.61 -28.46
CA ILE A 507 -11.21 -32.32 -27.85
C ILE A 507 -11.26 -32.23 -26.31
N TYR A 508 -11.66 -31.07 -25.77
CA TYR A 508 -11.59 -30.76 -24.34
C TYR A 508 -12.96 -30.59 -23.65
N GLY A 509 -14.05 -30.53 -24.44
CA GLY A 509 -15.42 -30.45 -23.94
C GLY A 509 -15.80 -29.07 -23.39
N THR A 510 -15.29 -28.00 -23.98
CA THR A 510 -15.50 -26.64 -23.47
C THR A 510 -16.76 -25.96 -23.99
N GLN A 511 -17.39 -26.47 -25.06
CA GLN A 511 -18.62 -25.90 -25.60
C GLN A 511 -19.85 -26.70 -25.15
N GLY A 512 -20.78 -26.01 -24.50
CA GLY A 512 -22.14 -26.47 -24.27
C GLY A 512 -23.13 -25.78 -25.20
N GLN A 513 -24.23 -26.44 -25.50
CA GLN A 513 -25.32 -25.94 -26.32
C GLN A 513 -26.66 -26.10 -25.59
N MET A 514 -27.62 -25.28 -26.00
CA MET A 514 -29.02 -25.42 -25.63
C MET A 514 -29.84 -25.36 -26.92
N GLN A 515 -30.47 -26.49 -27.30
CA GLN A 515 -31.35 -26.57 -28.46
C GLN A 515 -32.71 -27.13 -28.00
N HIS A 516 -33.81 -26.52 -28.46
CA HIS A 516 -35.19 -26.93 -28.10
C HIS A 516 -35.40 -27.20 -26.60
N ASP A 517 -34.86 -26.32 -25.73
CA ASP A 517 -34.85 -26.43 -24.25
C ASP A 517 -34.03 -27.60 -23.66
N GLU A 518 -33.34 -28.39 -24.48
CA GLU A 518 -32.42 -29.42 -24.05
C GLU A 518 -30.97 -28.90 -24.01
N LYS A 519 -30.35 -29.02 -22.84
CA LYS A 519 -28.96 -28.61 -22.58
C LYS A 519 -28.05 -29.80 -22.76
N PHE A 520 -26.95 -29.62 -23.47
CA PHE A 520 -25.95 -30.68 -23.62
C PHE A 520 -24.55 -30.12 -23.86
N ILE A 521 -23.54 -30.93 -23.55
CA ILE A 521 -22.16 -30.67 -23.95
C ILE A 521 -21.97 -31.21 -25.36
N TRP A 522 -21.44 -30.39 -26.28
CA TRP A 522 -21.22 -30.83 -27.66
C TRP A 522 -20.30 -32.08 -27.68
N PRO A 523 -20.54 -33.07 -28.55
CA PRO A 523 -19.81 -34.35 -28.57
C PRO A 523 -18.31 -34.20 -28.44
N ILE A 524 -17.67 -35.07 -27.64
CA ILE A 524 -16.23 -35.03 -27.36
C ILE A 524 -15.57 -36.25 -28.00
N GLU A 525 -14.48 -36.04 -28.72
CA GLU A 525 -13.63 -37.11 -29.22
C GLU A 525 -12.96 -37.84 -28.04
N ASN A 526 -13.08 -39.17 -27.98
CA ASN A 526 -12.51 -39.99 -26.91
C ASN A 526 -12.83 -39.46 -25.49
N PRO A 527 -14.12 -39.44 -25.08
CA PRO A 527 -14.56 -38.81 -23.83
C PRO A 527 -13.93 -39.45 -22.59
N GLU A 528 -13.64 -40.76 -22.64
CA GLU A 528 -12.99 -41.52 -21.56
C GLU A 528 -11.67 -40.92 -21.06
N THR A 529 -10.97 -40.16 -21.92
CA THR A 529 -9.65 -39.56 -21.62
C THR A 529 -9.70 -38.02 -21.57
N VAL A 530 -10.89 -37.42 -21.62
CA VAL A 530 -11.05 -35.96 -21.69
C VAL A 530 -10.48 -35.26 -20.46
N ASN A 531 -10.69 -35.82 -19.27
CA ASN A 531 -10.26 -35.21 -18.02
C ASN A 531 -8.72 -35.15 -17.90
N GLU A 532 -8.01 -36.11 -18.51
CA GLU A 532 -6.55 -36.05 -18.62
C GLU A 532 -6.09 -34.92 -19.56
N ARG A 533 -6.75 -34.76 -20.71
CA ARG A 533 -6.46 -33.67 -21.66
C ARG A 533 -6.76 -32.30 -21.03
N ARG A 534 -7.89 -32.18 -20.33
CA ARG A 534 -8.30 -30.97 -19.60
C ARG A 534 -7.24 -30.58 -18.56
N LYS A 535 -6.81 -31.52 -17.73
CA LYS A 535 -5.77 -31.28 -16.74
C LYS A 535 -4.46 -30.82 -17.38
N LYS A 536 -4.02 -31.47 -18.48
CA LYS A 536 -2.81 -31.08 -19.22
C LYS A 536 -2.91 -29.68 -19.84
N ALA A 537 -4.10 -29.26 -20.28
CA ALA A 537 -4.33 -27.93 -20.83
C ALA A 537 -4.52 -26.84 -19.75
N GLY A 538 -4.49 -27.19 -18.45
CA GLY A 538 -4.59 -26.24 -17.35
C GLY A 538 -6.01 -25.98 -16.84
N PHE A 539 -6.98 -26.85 -17.15
CA PHE A 539 -8.30 -26.81 -16.50
C PHE A 539 -8.23 -27.45 -15.12
N THR A 540 -8.89 -26.83 -14.14
CA THR A 540 -8.96 -27.33 -12.75
C THR A 540 -10.15 -28.26 -12.52
N SER A 541 -11.20 -28.17 -13.35
CA SER A 541 -12.42 -28.97 -13.23
C SER A 541 -12.51 -30.12 -14.23
N THR A 542 -13.15 -31.22 -13.81
CA THR A 542 -13.54 -32.30 -14.72
C THR A 542 -14.63 -31.84 -15.69
N ILE A 543 -14.91 -32.65 -16.72
CA ILE A 543 -16.01 -32.36 -17.67
C ILE A 543 -17.37 -32.39 -16.97
N GLU A 544 -17.54 -33.27 -15.98
CA GLU A 544 -18.77 -33.40 -15.20
C GLU A 544 -19.00 -32.16 -14.33
N GLU A 545 -17.98 -31.71 -13.62
CA GLU A 545 -18.01 -30.47 -12.82
C GLU A 545 -18.24 -29.24 -13.70
N TYR A 546 -17.58 -29.19 -14.86
CA TYR A 546 -17.79 -28.10 -15.81
C TYR A 546 -19.22 -28.05 -16.34
N ALA A 547 -19.79 -29.20 -16.71
CA ALA A 547 -21.15 -29.27 -17.21
C ALA A 547 -22.17 -28.80 -16.17
N LYS A 548 -21.96 -29.14 -14.90
CA LYS A 548 -22.76 -28.61 -13.77
C LYS A 548 -22.60 -27.11 -13.61
N SER A 549 -21.38 -26.59 -13.68
CA SER A 549 -21.13 -25.14 -13.59
C SER A 549 -21.81 -24.36 -14.71
N LEU A 550 -21.98 -24.97 -15.89
CA LEU A 550 -22.59 -24.34 -17.05
C LEU A 550 -24.12 -24.40 -17.03
N PHE A 551 -24.69 -25.51 -16.58
CA PHE A 551 -26.12 -25.80 -16.75
C PHE A 551 -26.93 -25.93 -15.45
N GLY A 552 -26.26 -25.97 -14.29
CA GLY A 552 -26.83 -26.14 -12.94
C GLY A 552 -26.35 -27.42 -12.26
N GLU A 553 -26.39 -27.45 -10.92
CA GLU A 553 -25.93 -28.59 -10.10
C GLU A 553 -26.65 -29.93 -10.41
N ASP A 554 -27.91 -29.84 -10.85
CA ASP A 554 -28.74 -30.99 -11.23
C ASP A 554 -28.41 -31.54 -12.63
N PHE A 555 -27.50 -30.89 -13.37
CA PHE A 555 -27.15 -31.33 -14.71
C PHE A 555 -26.29 -32.61 -14.67
N GLU A 556 -26.71 -33.62 -15.43
CA GLU A 556 -25.97 -34.86 -15.61
C GLU A 556 -25.30 -34.89 -16.98
N TYR A 557 -23.97 -34.94 -17.00
CA TYR A 557 -23.21 -35.06 -18.25
C TYR A 557 -23.48 -36.40 -18.92
N LYS A 558 -23.84 -36.35 -20.21
CA LYS A 558 -24.04 -37.52 -21.06
C LYS A 558 -23.10 -37.47 -22.25
N VAL A 559 -22.52 -38.63 -22.57
CA VAL A 559 -21.72 -38.79 -23.78
C VAL A 559 -22.65 -38.89 -24.98
N LEU A 560 -22.48 -37.99 -25.95
CA LEU A 560 -23.25 -37.92 -27.19
C LEU A 560 -22.34 -38.09 -28.40
N THR A 561 -22.91 -38.65 -29.47
CA THR A 561 -22.35 -38.61 -30.84
C THR A 561 -22.81 -37.34 -31.57
N VAL A 562 -22.12 -36.97 -32.65
CA VAL A 562 -22.51 -35.82 -33.48
C VAL A 562 -23.89 -36.01 -34.09
N GLU A 563 -24.24 -37.23 -34.48
CA GLU A 563 -25.57 -37.56 -34.99
C GLU A 563 -26.65 -37.36 -33.93
N GLN A 564 -26.40 -37.78 -32.69
CA GLN A 564 -27.34 -37.57 -31.58
C GLN A 564 -27.48 -36.09 -31.23
N ALA A 565 -26.37 -35.35 -31.16
CA ALA A 565 -26.37 -33.92 -30.85
C ALA A 565 -27.10 -33.07 -31.90
N ASN A 566 -27.11 -33.49 -33.17
CA ASN A 566 -27.86 -32.82 -34.23
C ASN A 566 -29.35 -33.21 -34.29
N GLN A 567 -29.78 -34.21 -33.51
CA GLN A 567 -31.17 -34.67 -33.43
C GLN A 567 -31.92 -34.09 -32.22
N ILE A 568 -31.19 -33.51 -31.27
CA ILE A 568 -31.69 -32.62 -30.21
C ILE A 568 -32.14 -31.32 -30.87
#